data_AF-A0A2A5IXY2-F1
#
_entry.id   AF-A0A2A5IXY2-F1
#
_cell.length_a   1.000
_cell.length_b   1.000
_cell.length_c   1.000
_cell.angle_alpha   90.00
_cell.angle_beta   90.00
_cell.angle_gamma   90.00
#
_symmetry.space_group_name_H-M   'P 1'
#
loop_
_entity.id
_entity.type
_entity.pdbx_description
1 polymer ?
#
loop_
_entity_poly.entity_id
_entity_poly.type
_entity_poly.pdbx_seq_one_letter_code
_entity_poly.pdbx_strand_id
1 'polypeptide(L)'
;MGSGIYSSANFSAQDNDQGRTALAYAVGKLQDISALGLTPDGEEDAGAVIAGALAKVLGLAEDPDDFTEVWNALIGGRYIVSVSGEGVHSDPGEIDAVLSALAESDVNGEITCESEDYDRWRLRVVGGQVRKESGEIVYGDDAIAAAWVVQMQGHDDNMFDQVAVVGSEAEATPILAEWAREAAKNLVDAGALGEGAVDVTADDAIVLEQWADAGGVKWEVYQAGAQNH
;
A
#
# COMPACT_ATOMS: atom_id res chain seq x y z
N MET A 1 -8.42 -31.26 -1.30
CA MET A 1 -9.20 -30.32 -0.48
C MET A 1 -8.16 -29.47 0.20
N GLY A 2 -8.13 -28.16 -0.06
CA GLY A 2 -7.24 -27.27 0.66
C GLY A 2 -7.67 -27.24 2.13
N SER A 3 -6.71 -27.12 3.03
CA SER A 3 -7.01 -26.83 4.43
C SER A 3 -7.67 -25.46 4.59
N GLY A 4 -8.30 -25.25 5.74
CA GLY A 4 -8.67 -23.92 6.17
C GLY A 4 -7.43 -23.05 6.40
N ILE A 5 -7.55 -21.77 6.08
CA ILE A 5 -6.58 -20.71 6.38
C ILE A 5 -7.21 -19.86 7.48
N TYR A 6 -6.54 -19.74 8.64
CA TYR A 6 -7.02 -18.83 9.66
C TYR A 6 -6.85 -17.39 9.18
N SER A 7 -7.95 -16.66 9.09
CA SER A 7 -8.01 -15.33 8.51
C SER A 7 -8.72 -14.38 9.45
N SER A 8 -8.30 -13.12 9.46
CA SER A 8 -8.97 -12.05 10.20
C SER A 8 -9.02 -10.78 9.36
N ALA A 9 -10.12 -10.04 9.47
CA ALA A 9 -10.36 -8.77 8.79
C ALA A 9 -10.85 -7.75 9.82
N ASN A 10 -10.17 -6.60 9.92
CA ASN A 10 -10.46 -5.54 10.87
C ASN A 10 -10.59 -4.21 10.13
N PHE A 11 -11.79 -3.65 10.08
CA PHE A 11 -12.09 -2.40 9.38
C PHE A 11 -12.72 -1.39 10.32
N SER A 12 -12.52 -0.10 10.04
CA SER A 12 -13.11 0.97 10.82
C SER A 12 -13.40 2.22 10.01
N ALA A 13 -14.42 2.94 10.46
CA ALA A 13 -14.77 4.27 9.97
C ALA A 13 -15.05 5.19 11.18
N GLN A 14 -14.82 6.49 11.02
CA GLN A 14 -15.17 7.47 12.06
C GLN A 14 -16.70 7.58 12.18
N ASP A 15 -17.23 7.72 13.39
CA ASP A 15 -18.65 8.03 13.61
C ASP A 15 -18.90 9.54 13.49
N ASN A 16 -18.79 10.02 12.26
CA ASN A 16 -19.14 11.37 11.85
C ASN A 16 -19.88 11.32 10.50
N ASP A 17 -20.35 12.46 9.99
CA ASP A 17 -21.14 12.49 8.75
C ASP A 17 -20.37 11.94 7.55
N GLN A 18 -19.07 12.19 7.48
CA GLN A 18 -18.20 11.65 6.43
C GLN A 18 -18.10 10.12 6.54
N GLY A 19 -17.82 9.59 7.74
CA GLY A 19 -17.69 8.16 7.95
C GLY A 19 -19.01 7.38 7.81
N ARG A 20 -20.14 7.97 8.19
CA ARG A 20 -21.47 7.38 7.91
C ARG A 20 -21.76 7.35 6.40
N THR A 21 -21.36 8.39 5.68
CA THR A 21 -21.46 8.45 4.21
C THR A 21 -20.57 7.40 3.54
N ALA A 22 -19.33 7.27 4.02
CA ALA A 22 -18.38 6.24 3.61
C ALA A 22 -18.94 4.82 3.79
N LEU A 23 -19.48 4.52 4.96
CA LEU A 23 -20.11 3.22 5.25
C LEU A 23 -21.31 2.94 4.34
N ALA A 24 -22.19 3.92 4.12
CA ALA A 24 -23.34 3.76 3.23
C ALA A 24 -22.90 3.54 1.76
N TYR A 25 -21.87 4.25 1.31
CA TYR A 25 -21.29 4.07 -0.02
C TYR A 25 -20.64 2.70 -0.19
N ALA A 26 -19.89 2.23 0.83
CA ALA A 26 -19.33 0.89 0.88
C ALA A 26 -20.41 -0.19 0.77
N VAL A 27 -21.49 -0.07 1.54
CA VAL A 27 -22.63 -1.00 1.46
C VAL A 27 -23.22 -1.06 0.06
N GLY A 28 -23.46 0.09 -0.57
CA GLY A 28 -23.97 0.13 -1.95
C GLY A 28 -23.04 -0.58 -2.94
N LYS A 29 -21.72 -0.32 -2.84
CA LYS A 29 -20.72 -0.98 -3.69
C LYS A 29 -20.64 -2.49 -3.46
N LEU A 30 -20.71 -2.94 -2.20
CA LEU A 30 -20.70 -4.36 -1.87
C LEU A 30 -21.97 -5.08 -2.39
N GLN A 31 -23.12 -4.41 -2.34
CA GLN A 31 -24.38 -4.94 -2.89
C GLN A 31 -24.35 -5.09 -4.41
N ASP A 32 -23.59 -4.25 -5.11
CA ASP A 32 -23.41 -4.35 -6.56
C ASP A 32 -22.55 -5.56 -6.98
N ILE A 33 -21.81 -6.17 -6.03
CA ILE A 33 -21.01 -7.38 -6.29
C ILE A 33 -21.94 -8.60 -6.26
N SER A 34 -22.45 -8.97 -7.44
CA SER A 34 -23.43 -10.05 -7.61
C SER A 34 -22.99 -11.40 -7.01
N ALA A 35 -21.69 -11.69 -6.99
CA ALA A 35 -21.13 -12.90 -6.38
C ALA A 35 -21.36 -12.99 -4.86
N LEU A 36 -21.45 -11.85 -4.18
CA LEU A 36 -21.68 -11.81 -2.73
C LEU A 36 -23.13 -12.15 -2.37
N GLY A 37 -24.08 -11.99 -3.29
CA GLY A 37 -25.48 -12.38 -3.06
C GLY A 37 -26.09 -11.76 -1.81
N LEU A 38 -25.62 -10.58 -1.42
CA LEU A 38 -26.07 -9.87 -0.24
C LEU A 38 -27.50 -9.38 -0.51
N THR A 39 -28.50 -10.03 0.10
CA THR A 39 -29.88 -9.57 0.05
C THR A 39 -30.10 -8.54 1.15
N PRO A 40 -30.45 -7.28 0.81
CA PRO A 40 -30.72 -6.28 1.82
C PRO A 40 -32.05 -6.58 2.51
N ASP A 41 -31.98 -7.12 3.73
CA ASP A 41 -33.06 -6.92 4.67
C ASP A 41 -32.89 -5.48 5.17
N GLY A 42 -33.75 -4.55 4.74
CA GLY A 42 -33.60 -3.09 4.88
C GLY A 42 -33.44 -2.51 6.31
N GLU A 43 -33.17 -3.36 7.30
CA GLU A 43 -32.81 -3.06 8.69
C GLU A 43 -31.35 -3.45 9.04
N GLU A 44 -30.58 -4.02 8.11
CA GLU A 44 -29.21 -4.47 8.38
C GLU A 44 -28.26 -3.28 8.63
N ASP A 45 -27.53 -3.35 9.75
CA ASP A 45 -26.47 -2.39 10.07
C ASP A 45 -25.36 -2.45 9.03
N ALA A 46 -24.80 -1.31 8.64
CA ALA A 46 -23.71 -1.25 7.65
C ALA A 46 -22.51 -2.11 8.08
N GLY A 47 -22.25 -2.19 9.38
CA GLY A 47 -21.22 -3.07 9.94
C GLY A 47 -21.50 -4.55 9.69
N ALA A 48 -22.76 -4.98 9.75
CA ALA A 48 -23.16 -6.36 9.49
C ALA A 48 -23.01 -6.73 8.01
N VAL A 49 -23.39 -5.82 7.09
CA VAL A 49 -23.21 -6.05 5.64
C VAL A 49 -21.72 -6.17 5.29
N ILE A 50 -20.88 -5.28 5.80
CA ILE A 50 -19.43 -5.32 5.59
C ILE A 50 -18.85 -6.61 6.18
N ALA A 51 -19.28 -7.00 7.39
CA ALA A 51 -18.85 -8.24 8.02
C ALA A 51 -19.24 -9.48 7.21
N GLY A 52 -20.48 -9.54 6.70
CA GLY A 52 -20.96 -10.64 5.88
C GLY A 52 -20.20 -10.75 4.57
N ALA A 53 -19.91 -9.62 3.91
CA ALA A 53 -19.07 -9.59 2.71
C ALA A 53 -17.66 -10.15 2.98
N LEU A 54 -17.02 -9.71 4.07
CA LEU A 54 -15.70 -10.16 4.47
C LEU A 54 -15.68 -11.65 4.85
N ALA A 55 -16.63 -12.11 5.67
CA ALA A 55 -16.75 -13.51 6.06
C ALA A 55 -16.92 -14.42 4.84
N LYS A 56 -17.73 -13.97 3.87
CA LYS A 56 -17.97 -14.72 2.64
C LYS A 56 -16.72 -14.87 1.79
N VAL A 57 -16.01 -13.77 1.50
CA VAL A 57 -14.81 -13.84 0.62
C VAL A 57 -13.62 -14.53 1.29
N LEU A 58 -13.55 -14.46 2.62
CA LEU A 58 -12.60 -15.26 3.41
C LEU A 58 -13.03 -16.72 3.54
N GLY A 59 -14.20 -17.08 2.99
CA GLY A 59 -14.74 -18.43 3.03
C GLY A 59 -14.87 -19.00 4.44
N LEU A 60 -15.13 -18.13 5.42
CA LEU A 60 -15.36 -18.54 6.79
C LEU A 60 -16.67 -19.31 6.84
N ALA A 61 -16.62 -20.55 7.32
CA ALA A 61 -17.79 -21.40 7.31
C ALA A 61 -18.88 -20.86 8.24
N GLU A 62 -20.14 -21.04 7.84
CA GLU A 62 -21.30 -20.96 8.73
C GLU A 62 -21.41 -22.22 9.63
N ASP A 63 -20.41 -23.10 9.63
CA ASP A 63 -20.43 -24.33 10.43
C ASP A 63 -20.34 -23.95 11.93
N PRO A 64 -21.33 -24.32 12.77
CA PRO A 64 -21.34 -23.99 14.19
C PRO A 64 -20.15 -24.55 15.00
N ASP A 65 -19.38 -25.48 14.42
CA ASP A 65 -18.15 -26.00 15.04
C ASP A 65 -16.87 -25.26 14.58
N ASP A 66 -16.95 -24.36 13.60
CA ASP A 66 -15.84 -23.48 13.18
C ASP A 66 -15.87 -22.18 13.99
N PHE A 67 -14.70 -21.75 14.47
CA PHE A 67 -14.52 -20.53 15.27
C PHE A 67 -14.63 -19.26 14.41
N THR A 68 -15.79 -19.05 13.77
CA THR A 68 -16.12 -17.81 13.06
C THR A 68 -16.59 -16.77 14.09
N GLU A 69 -15.75 -15.78 14.35
CA GLU A 69 -16.10 -14.62 15.17
C GLU A 69 -16.40 -13.43 14.26
N VAL A 70 -17.67 -13.01 14.25
CA VAL A 70 -18.12 -11.77 13.61
C VAL A 70 -18.51 -10.78 14.69
N TRP A 71 -17.93 -9.58 14.63
CA TRP A 71 -18.17 -8.54 15.61
C TRP A 71 -18.18 -7.16 14.96
N ASN A 72 -19.24 -6.39 15.20
CA ASN A 72 -19.32 -4.98 14.85
C ASN A 72 -19.74 -4.15 16.07
N ALA A 73 -19.11 -3.01 16.30
CA ALA A 73 -19.48 -2.11 17.39
C ALA A 73 -19.05 -0.67 17.14
N LEU A 74 -19.72 0.25 17.84
CA LEU A 74 -19.30 1.64 17.97
C LEU A 74 -18.45 1.80 19.24
N ILE A 75 -17.14 1.98 19.09
CA ILE A 75 -16.21 2.19 20.22
C ILE A 75 -15.41 3.46 20.00
N GLY A 76 -15.43 4.35 21.01
CA GLY A 76 -14.58 5.55 21.00
C GLY A 76 -14.82 6.47 19.81
N GLY A 77 -16.06 6.53 19.30
CA GLY A 77 -16.42 7.33 18.13
C GLY A 77 -16.00 6.72 16.79
N ARG A 78 -15.76 5.41 16.73
CA ARG A 78 -15.45 4.68 15.50
C ARG A 78 -16.35 3.46 15.37
N TYR A 79 -16.91 3.27 14.19
CA TYR A 79 -17.48 1.99 13.79
C TYR A 79 -16.33 1.04 13.55
N ILE A 80 -16.37 -0.13 14.18
CA ILE A 80 -15.38 -1.18 14.03
C ILE A 80 -16.11 -2.43 13.55
N VAL A 81 -15.56 -3.08 12.54
CA VAL A 81 -15.99 -4.36 12.02
C VAL A 81 -14.80 -5.31 12.10
N SER A 82 -14.99 -6.44 12.74
CA SER A 82 -14.02 -7.51 12.89
C SER A 82 -14.65 -8.83 12.47
N VAL A 83 -13.92 -9.59 11.67
CA VAL A 83 -14.31 -10.93 11.25
C VAL A 83 -13.08 -11.81 11.34
N SER A 84 -13.17 -13.00 11.94
CA SER A 84 -12.07 -13.97 11.93
C SER A 84 -12.54 -15.41 12.00
N GLY A 85 -11.76 -16.34 11.46
CA GLY A 85 -12.04 -17.77 11.53
C GLY A 85 -11.16 -18.59 10.59
N GLU A 86 -11.38 -19.90 10.56
CA GLU A 86 -10.79 -20.79 9.56
C GLU A 86 -11.72 -20.88 8.34
N GLY A 87 -11.16 -20.74 7.15
CA GLY A 87 -11.94 -20.78 5.92
C GLY A 87 -11.12 -21.09 4.68
N VAL A 88 -11.80 -21.47 3.60
CA VAL A 88 -11.18 -21.62 2.28
C VAL A 88 -11.59 -20.42 1.45
N HIS A 89 -10.65 -19.52 1.22
CA HIS A 89 -10.86 -18.27 0.49
C HIS A 89 -11.61 -18.49 -0.83
N SER A 90 -12.52 -17.56 -1.13
CA SER A 90 -13.23 -17.50 -2.40
C SER A 90 -12.27 -17.24 -3.57
N ASP A 91 -12.80 -17.15 -4.79
CA ASP A 91 -11.99 -16.77 -5.94
C ASP A 91 -11.25 -15.44 -5.65
N PRO A 92 -9.96 -15.33 -5.96
CA PRO A 92 -9.19 -14.10 -5.73
C PRO A 92 -9.90 -12.84 -6.26
N GLY A 93 -10.60 -12.92 -7.39
CA GLY A 93 -11.34 -11.79 -7.95
C GLY A 93 -12.50 -11.29 -7.07
N GLU A 94 -13.07 -12.14 -6.21
CA GLU A 94 -14.12 -11.73 -5.26
C GLU A 94 -13.55 -11.00 -4.05
N ILE A 95 -12.40 -11.46 -3.53
CA ILE A 95 -11.64 -10.76 -2.49
C ILE A 95 -11.23 -9.38 -3.01
N ASP A 96 -10.74 -9.31 -4.25
CA ASP A 96 -10.31 -8.07 -4.89
C ASP A 96 -11.45 -7.07 -5.03
N ALA A 97 -12.64 -7.54 -5.43
CA ALA A 97 -13.82 -6.70 -5.57
C ALA A 97 -14.27 -6.11 -4.21
N VAL A 98 -14.27 -6.91 -3.15
CA VAL A 98 -14.60 -6.43 -1.79
C VAL A 98 -13.59 -5.41 -1.28
N LEU A 99 -12.30 -5.70 -1.42
CA LEU A 99 -11.24 -4.81 -0.96
C LEU A 99 -11.23 -3.47 -1.72
N SER A 100 -11.49 -3.51 -3.03
CA SER A 100 -11.62 -2.30 -3.85
C SER A 100 -12.82 -1.45 -3.44
N ALA A 101 -13.98 -2.08 -3.19
CA ALA A 101 -15.17 -1.38 -2.71
C ALA A 101 -14.92 -0.67 -1.37
N LEU A 102 -14.23 -1.31 -0.43
CA LEU A 102 -13.88 -0.71 0.86
C LEU A 102 -12.85 0.42 0.71
N ALA A 103 -11.85 0.24 -0.15
CA ALA A 103 -10.84 1.24 -0.45
C ALA A 103 -11.46 2.52 -1.03
N GLU A 104 -12.27 2.40 -2.09
CA GLU A 104 -12.97 3.51 -2.73
C GLU A 104 -13.90 4.28 -1.77
N SER A 105 -14.31 3.63 -0.69
CA SER A 105 -15.25 4.17 0.28
C SER A 105 -14.58 4.83 1.49
N ASP A 106 -13.26 4.93 1.54
CA ASP A 106 -12.50 5.44 2.70
C ASP A 106 -12.80 4.65 4.00
N VAL A 107 -13.19 3.37 3.85
CA VAL A 107 -13.34 2.43 4.96
C VAL A 107 -12.00 1.70 5.11
N ASN A 108 -11.27 2.07 6.15
CA ASN A 108 -9.87 1.68 6.31
C ASN A 108 -9.75 0.45 7.21
N GLY A 109 -8.81 -0.44 6.91
CA GLY A 109 -8.68 -1.69 7.65
C GLY A 109 -7.53 -2.58 7.20
N GLU A 110 -7.52 -3.81 7.68
CA GLU A 110 -6.56 -4.83 7.27
C GLU A 110 -7.16 -6.23 7.28
N ILE A 111 -6.68 -7.07 6.37
CA ILE A 111 -6.87 -8.53 6.37
C ILE A 111 -5.53 -9.16 6.74
N THR A 112 -5.53 -10.11 7.67
CA THR A 112 -4.38 -10.94 8.03
C THR A 112 -4.75 -12.40 7.88
N CYS A 113 -3.95 -13.15 7.13
CA CYS A 113 -4.16 -14.57 6.87
C CYS A 113 -2.92 -15.37 7.28
N GLU A 114 -3.15 -16.55 7.86
CA GLU A 114 -2.12 -17.49 8.31
C GLU A 114 -2.24 -18.77 7.48
N SER A 115 -1.31 -18.98 6.53
CA SER A 115 -1.30 -20.17 5.67
C SER A 115 -0.78 -21.42 6.39
N GLU A 116 -1.01 -22.61 5.82
CA GLU A 116 -0.47 -23.88 6.34
C GLU A 116 1.05 -23.89 6.53
N ASP A 117 1.77 -23.08 5.76
CA ASP A 117 3.23 -22.97 5.80
C ASP A 117 3.72 -21.85 6.75
N TYR A 118 2.84 -21.28 7.60
CA TYR A 118 3.11 -20.20 8.56
C TYR A 118 3.51 -18.84 7.98
N ASP A 119 3.48 -18.68 6.64
CA ASP A 119 3.69 -17.39 6.01
C ASP A 119 2.44 -16.52 6.24
N ARG A 120 2.54 -15.62 7.23
CA ARG A 120 1.54 -14.60 7.48
C ARG A 120 1.60 -13.57 6.37
N TRP A 121 0.49 -13.34 5.69
CA TRP A 121 0.35 -12.22 4.77
C TRP A 121 -0.72 -11.25 5.27
N ARG A 122 -0.45 -9.95 5.09
CA ARG A 122 -1.34 -8.86 5.49
C ARG A 122 -1.64 -7.94 4.31
N LEU A 123 -2.92 -7.67 4.09
CA LEU A 123 -3.41 -6.64 3.18
C LEU A 123 -3.97 -5.49 4.00
N ARG A 124 -3.69 -4.24 3.60
CA ARG A 124 -4.10 -3.03 4.31
C ARG A 124 -4.86 -2.09 3.39
N VAL A 125 -6.05 -1.68 3.79
CA VAL A 125 -6.86 -0.67 3.11
C VAL A 125 -6.67 0.68 3.81
N VAL A 126 -5.95 1.60 3.16
CA VAL A 126 -5.73 2.96 3.67
C VAL A 126 -5.79 3.97 2.54
N GLY A 127 -6.62 5.00 2.70
CA GLY A 127 -6.61 6.18 1.83
C GLY A 127 -6.89 5.87 0.36
N GLY A 128 -7.90 5.05 0.09
CA GLY A 128 -8.27 4.68 -1.29
C GLY A 128 -7.48 3.52 -1.89
N GLN A 129 -6.58 2.88 -1.13
CA GLN A 129 -5.67 1.88 -1.67
C GLN A 129 -5.60 0.64 -0.80
N VAL A 130 -5.29 -0.50 -1.42
CA VAL A 130 -5.01 -1.78 -0.79
C VAL A 130 -3.52 -2.10 -0.96
N ARG A 131 -2.82 -2.41 0.12
CA ARG A 131 -1.37 -2.64 0.12
C ARG A 131 -1.00 -3.95 0.82
N LYS A 132 0.04 -4.64 0.35
CA LYS A 132 0.68 -5.72 1.11
C LYS A 132 1.47 -5.15 2.28
N GLU A 133 1.88 -6.02 3.22
CA GLU A 133 2.82 -5.68 4.28
C GLU A 133 4.15 -5.10 3.77
N SER A 134 4.60 -5.55 2.59
CA SER A 134 5.78 -5.00 1.90
C SER A 134 5.62 -3.54 1.45
N GLY A 135 4.41 -2.99 1.49
CA GLY A 135 4.07 -1.67 1.00
C GLY A 135 3.65 -1.62 -0.47
N GLU A 136 3.76 -2.75 -1.19
CA GLU A 136 3.27 -2.91 -2.57
C GLU A 136 1.76 -2.62 -2.64
N ILE A 137 1.35 -1.73 -3.55
CA ILE A 137 -0.07 -1.50 -3.84
C ILE A 137 -0.58 -2.67 -4.68
N VAL A 138 -1.64 -3.32 -4.19
CA VAL A 138 -2.32 -4.40 -4.90
C VAL A 138 -3.56 -3.88 -5.62
N TYR A 139 -4.28 -2.92 -5.02
CA TYR A 139 -5.50 -2.31 -5.60
C TYR A 139 -5.63 -0.82 -5.24
N GLY A 140 -6.30 -0.03 -6.09
CA GLY A 140 -6.52 1.42 -5.96
C GLY A 140 -6.05 2.16 -7.21
N ASP A 141 -6.73 3.26 -7.57
CA ASP A 141 -6.44 4.03 -8.78
C ASP A 141 -4.94 4.42 -8.87
N ASP A 142 -4.25 3.82 -9.85
CA ASP A 142 -3.02 4.20 -10.58
C ASP A 142 -1.98 5.15 -9.93
N ALA A 143 -1.76 5.12 -8.61
CA ALA A 143 -0.77 6.02 -8.02
C ALA A 143 0.70 5.55 -8.13
N ILE A 144 0.98 4.32 -8.60
CA ILE A 144 2.37 3.86 -8.81
C ILE A 144 2.67 3.50 -10.27
N ALA A 145 1.69 3.35 -11.15
CA ALA A 145 1.96 3.11 -12.58
C ALA A 145 2.69 4.29 -13.26
N ALA A 146 2.63 5.51 -12.69
CA ALA A 146 3.33 6.70 -13.19
C ALA A 146 4.48 7.18 -12.28
N ALA A 147 4.73 6.52 -11.15
CA ALA A 147 5.75 6.96 -10.21
C ALA A 147 7.15 6.59 -10.73
N TRP A 148 8.08 7.51 -10.61
CA TRP A 148 9.49 7.29 -10.95
C TRP A 148 10.29 7.13 -9.68
N VAL A 149 11.08 6.07 -9.62
CA VAL A 149 12.05 5.82 -8.55
C VAL A 149 13.38 6.39 -9.00
N VAL A 150 13.98 7.19 -8.11
CA VAL A 150 15.26 7.86 -8.29
C VAL A 150 16.21 7.30 -7.24
N GLN A 151 17.32 6.70 -7.66
CA GLN A 151 18.29 6.10 -6.76
C GLN A 151 19.68 6.61 -7.08
N MET A 152 20.47 6.99 -6.07
CA MET A 152 21.88 7.35 -6.23
C MET A 152 22.73 6.59 -5.22
N GLN A 153 23.91 6.18 -5.67
CA GLN A 153 24.89 5.52 -4.83
C GLN A 153 25.59 6.55 -3.91
N GLY A 154 25.73 6.19 -2.65
CA GLY A 154 26.53 6.95 -1.70
C GLY A 154 28.01 6.90 -2.06
N HIS A 155 28.76 7.93 -1.68
CA HIS A 155 30.19 8.01 -1.98
C HIS A 155 31.01 6.88 -1.30
N ASP A 156 30.48 6.19 -0.29
CA ASP A 156 31.14 5.08 0.39
C ASP A 156 31.06 3.74 -0.38
N ASP A 157 30.53 3.77 -1.61
CA ASP A 157 30.60 2.72 -2.62
C ASP A 157 29.91 1.39 -2.21
N ASN A 158 29.09 1.41 -1.15
CA ASN A 158 28.57 0.18 -0.54
C ASN A 158 27.10 -0.15 -0.84
N MET A 159 26.28 0.75 -1.41
CA MET A 159 24.91 0.48 -1.92
C MET A 159 24.24 1.76 -2.48
N PHE A 160 23.08 1.62 -3.15
CA PHE A 160 22.15 2.74 -3.41
C PHE A 160 21.47 3.14 -2.08
N ASP A 161 22.08 4.06 -1.35
CA ASP A 161 21.65 4.51 -0.02
C ASP A 161 20.69 5.71 -0.07
N GLN A 162 20.58 6.38 -1.22
CA GLN A 162 19.65 7.49 -1.44
C GLN A 162 18.56 7.09 -2.44
N VAL A 163 17.31 7.14 -1.98
CA VAL A 163 16.12 6.77 -2.77
C VAL A 163 15.02 7.81 -2.60
N ALA A 164 14.42 8.23 -3.71
CA ALA A 164 13.23 9.08 -3.75
C ALA A 164 12.18 8.53 -4.74
N VAL A 165 10.93 8.93 -4.54
CA VAL A 165 9.81 8.64 -5.43
C VAL A 165 9.23 9.96 -5.91
N VAL A 166 9.12 10.12 -7.23
CA VAL A 166 8.65 11.35 -7.88
C VAL A 166 7.51 11.06 -8.86
N GLY A 167 6.76 12.11 -9.21
CA GLY A 167 5.58 12.00 -10.09
C GLY A 167 5.93 11.97 -11.58
N SER A 168 7.17 12.31 -11.97
CA SER A 168 7.63 12.27 -13.36
C SER A 168 9.16 12.16 -13.46
N GLU A 169 9.69 11.64 -14.58
CA GLU A 169 11.13 11.58 -14.85
C GLU A 169 11.82 12.94 -14.74
N ALA A 170 11.13 14.02 -15.15
CA ALA A 170 11.67 15.37 -15.12
C ALA A 170 11.95 15.90 -13.69
N GLU A 171 11.29 15.34 -12.68
CA GLU A 171 11.50 15.70 -11.27
C GLU A 171 12.74 15.01 -10.67
N ALA A 172 13.35 14.04 -11.37
CA ALA A 172 14.52 13.31 -10.87
C ALA A 172 15.82 14.13 -10.88
N THR A 173 16.04 14.92 -11.94
CA THR A 173 17.29 15.66 -12.14
C THR A 173 17.61 16.65 -11.01
N PRO A 174 16.66 17.47 -10.53
CA PRO A 174 16.92 18.38 -9.42
C PRO A 174 17.27 17.66 -8.11
N ILE A 175 16.63 16.52 -7.84
CA ILE A 175 16.85 15.71 -6.62
C ILE A 175 18.27 15.11 -6.63
N LEU A 176 18.65 14.47 -7.74
CA LEU A 176 19.99 13.91 -7.90
C LEU A 176 21.06 15.00 -7.74
N ALA A 177 20.83 16.18 -8.32
CA ALA A 177 21.78 17.28 -8.25
C ALA A 177 21.89 17.87 -6.83
N GLU A 178 20.79 17.97 -6.09
CA GLU A 178 20.82 18.36 -4.67
C GLU A 178 21.68 17.41 -3.84
N TRP A 179 21.46 16.11 -3.99
CA TRP A 179 22.24 15.10 -3.30
C TRP A 179 23.73 15.14 -3.67
N ALA A 180 24.04 15.32 -4.96
CA ALA A 180 25.42 15.46 -5.43
C ALA A 180 26.10 16.69 -4.82
N ARG A 181 25.40 17.82 -4.69
CA ARG A 181 25.93 19.03 -4.05
C ARG A 181 26.23 18.80 -2.57
N GLU A 182 25.33 18.16 -1.85
CA GLU A 182 25.51 17.86 -0.43
C GLU A 182 26.70 16.93 -0.21
N ALA A 183 26.78 15.85 -1.00
CA ALA A 183 27.88 14.90 -0.94
C ALA A 183 29.22 15.54 -1.32
N ALA A 184 29.28 16.32 -2.40
CA ALA A 184 30.48 17.04 -2.80
C ALA A 184 30.97 17.98 -1.69
N LYS A 185 30.07 18.75 -1.09
CA LYS A 185 30.40 19.64 0.03
C LYS A 185 30.99 18.87 1.21
N ASN A 186 30.34 17.78 1.63
CA ASN A 186 30.80 16.96 2.74
C ASN A 186 32.21 16.38 2.50
N LEU A 187 32.52 16.00 1.26
CA LEU A 187 33.84 15.45 0.91
C LEU A 187 34.93 16.51 0.78
N VAL A 188 34.59 17.70 0.27
CA VAL A 188 35.52 18.84 0.29
C VAL A 188 35.84 19.22 1.74
N ASP A 189 34.84 19.31 2.61
CA ASP A 189 35.02 19.61 4.04
C ASP A 189 35.86 18.52 4.74
N ALA A 190 35.74 17.27 4.32
CA ALA A 190 36.54 16.14 4.81
C ALA A 190 37.95 16.04 4.19
N GLY A 191 38.26 16.86 3.18
CA GLY A 191 39.52 16.80 2.42
C GLY A 191 39.67 15.57 1.53
N ALA A 192 38.57 14.85 1.27
CA ALA A 192 38.52 13.66 0.42
C ALA A 192 38.29 14.00 -1.07
N LEU A 193 37.80 15.21 -1.35
CA LEU A 193 37.58 15.73 -2.69
C LEU A 193 38.29 17.10 -2.84
N GLY A 194 38.88 17.37 -4.00
CA GLY A 194 39.55 18.65 -4.26
C GLY A 194 38.58 19.82 -4.36
N GLU A 195 38.97 20.99 -3.83
CA GLU A 195 38.21 22.23 -4.02
C GLU A 195 38.02 22.51 -5.52
N GLY A 196 36.77 22.68 -5.95
CA GLY A 196 36.41 22.93 -7.35
C GLY A 196 36.32 21.69 -8.25
N ALA A 197 36.43 20.47 -7.70
CA ALA A 197 36.15 19.25 -8.46
C ALA A 197 34.68 19.16 -8.92
N VAL A 198 33.77 19.77 -8.16
CA VAL A 198 32.35 19.90 -8.49
C VAL A 198 31.94 21.34 -8.20
N ASP A 199 31.43 22.04 -9.21
CA ASP A 199 30.84 23.36 -9.05
C ASP A 199 29.39 23.22 -8.58
N VAL A 200 29.21 23.26 -7.26
CA VAL A 200 27.88 23.13 -6.63
C VAL A 200 26.90 24.25 -7.00
N THR A 201 27.37 25.32 -7.65
CA THR A 201 26.52 26.43 -8.11
C THR A 201 26.12 26.32 -9.58
N ALA A 202 26.66 25.36 -10.31
CA ALA A 202 26.31 25.10 -11.70
C ALA A 202 24.88 24.52 -11.84
N ASP A 203 24.39 24.50 -13.07
CA ASP A 203 23.12 23.88 -13.43
C ASP A 203 23.13 22.37 -13.09
N ASP A 204 21.96 21.84 -12.76
CA ASP A 204 21.80 20.45 -12.25
C ASP A 204 22.46 19.39 -13.14
N ALA A 205 22.33 19.52 -14.46
CA ALA A 205 22.95 18.58 -15.41
C ALA A 205 24.49 18.63 -15.36
N ILE A 206 25.06 19.83 -15.19
CA ILE A 206 26.51 20.05 -15.11
C ILE A 206 27.05 19.50 -13.78
N VAL A 207 26.31 19.70 -12.69
CA VAL A 207 26.65 19.12 -11.38
C VAL A 207 26.71 17.60 -11.46
N LEU A 208 25.72 16.97 -12.10
CA LEU A 208 25.67 15.50 -12.22
C LEU A 208 26.79 14.95 -13.10
N GLU A 209 27.12 15.62 -14.21
CA GLU A 209 28.26 15.25 -15.06
C GLU A 209 29.58 15.30 -14.26
N GLN A 210 29.83 16.41 -13.56
CA GLN A 210 31.02 16.56 -12.73
C GLN A 210 31.05 15.56 -11.56
N TRP A 211 29.89 15.25 -10.98
CA TRP A 211 29.77 14.29 -9.89
C TRP A 211 30.07 12.85 -10.35
N ALA A 212 29.60 12.45 -11.54
CA ALA A 212 29.94 11.17 -12.13
C ALA A 212 31.45 11.04 -12.37
N ASP A 213 32.07 12.11 -12.88
CA ASP A 213 33.51 12.14 -13.19
C ASP A 213 34.39 12.13 -11.93
N ALA A 214 33.99 12.90 -10.90
CA ALA A 214 34.80 13.09 -9.70
C ALA A 214 34.57 12.00 -8.64
N GLY A 215 33.32 11.54 -8.49
CA GLY A 215 32.91 10.60 -7.45
C GLY A 215 32.79 9.15 -7.92
N GLY A 216 32.76 8.88 -9.24
CA GLY A 216 32.50 7.54 -9.78
C GLY A 216 31.09 7.01 -9.46
N VAL A 217 30.21 7.88 -8.98
CA VAL A 217 28.87 7.57 -8.46
C VAL A 217 27.92 7.27 -9.60
N LYS A 218 27.14 6.19 -9.44
CA LYS A 218 26.07 5.82 -10.37
C LYS A 218 24.71 6.21 -9.79
N TRP A 219 23.78 6.54 -10.68
CA TRP A 219 22.37 6.72 -10.34
C TRP A 219 21.48 6.04 -11.37
N GLU A 220 20.28 5.70 -10.93
CA GLU A 220 19.23 5.11 -11.77
C GLU A 220 17.94 5.89 -11.58
N VAL A 221 17.23 6.09 -12.69
CA VAL A 221 15.90 6.69 -12.72
C VAL A 221 15.02 5.75 -13.53
N TYR A 222 14.01 5.17 -12.91
CA TYR A 222 13.15 4.18 -13.56
C TYR A 222 11.70 4.28 -13.09
N GLN A 223 10.77 3.94 -13.97
CA GLN A 223 9.35 3.93 -13.65
C GLN A 223 8.99 2.68 -12.83
N ALA A 224 8.35 2.86 -11.69
CA ALA A 224 7.84 1.76 -10.88
C ALA A 224 6.76 1.01 -11.68
N GLY A 225 7.01 -0.26 -11.99
CA GLY A 225 6.12 -1.10 -12.82
C GLY A 225 6.55 -1.28 -14.29
N ALA A 226 7.64 -0.65 -14.75
CA ALA A 226 8.20 -0.91 -16.08
C ALA A 226 9.04 -2.21 -16.17
N GLN A 227 9.26 -2.92 -15.05
CA GLN A 227 9.87 -4.25 -15.06
C GLN A 227 8.79 -5.33 -15.17
N ASN A 228 8.39 -5.62 -16.42
CA ASN A 228 7.82 -6.91 -16.77
C ASN A 228 8.90 -7.71 -17.48
N HIS A 229 9.41 -8.78 -16.83
CA HIS A 229 9.59 -10.12 -17.38
C HIS A 229 10.31 -11.06 -16.39
#